data_AF-A0A970CJ71-F1
#
_entry.id   AF-A0A970CJ71-F1
#
_cell.length_a   1.000
_cell.length_b   1.000
_cell.length_c   1.000
_cell.angle_alpha   90.00
_cell.angle_beta   90.00
_cell.angle_gamma   90.00
#
_symmetry.space_group_name_H-M   'P 1'
#
loop_
_entity.id
_entity.type
_entity.pdbx_description
1 polymer ?
#
loop_
_entity_poly.entity_id
_entity_poly.type
_entity_poly.pdbx_seq_one_letter_code
_entity_poly.pdbx_strand_id
1 'polypeptide(L)'
;MNDPKALAQERRQIFEDTYDGIIPKRVPIHASLYIQLCIQYAGLPLGETQWTLQNIEEAMDKTYQLSYSDNYPAGISQYPAHLQIMGSRAFVMGSGGFFQHPEVSALEQNEYDDYIKNPHDFVMEKVLPRLYPELDTDPITRSLIFAKAVKSFWDYVEAYSKIDAKLIRPTCTSR
;
A
#
# COMPACT_ATOMS: atom_id res chain seq x y z
N MET A 1 -12.83 14.08 29.66
CA MET A 1 -11.49 13.59 29.25
C MET A 1 -11.60 12.06 29.28
N ASN A 2 -11.81 11.42 28.13
CA ASN A 2 -12.04 9.98 28.07
C ASN A 2 -10.70 9.24 28.12
N ASP A 3 -10.64 8.12 28.85
CA ASP A 3 -9.47 7.23 28.87
C ASP A 3 -9.21 6.69 27.44
N PRO A 4 -8.01 6.92 26.86
CA PRO A 4 -7.67 6.45 25.51
C PRO A 4 -7.85 4.94 25.33
N LYS A 5 -7.64 4.15 26.39
CA LYS A 5 -7.85 2.69 26.33
C LYS A 5 -9.32 2.33 26.23
N ALA A 6 -10.17 3.03 26.98
CA ALA A 6 -11.62 2.84 26.91
C ALA A 6 -12.16 3.21 25.53
N LEU A 7 -11.67 4.31 24.94
CA LEU A 7 -12.05 4.72 23.57
C LEU A 7 -11.60 3.69 22.53
N ALA A 8 -10.37 3.19 22.63
CA ALA A 8 -9.87 2.15 21.74
C ALA A 8 -10.70 0.85 21.84
N GLN A 9 -11.08 0.45 23.06
CA GLN A 9 -11.93 -0.72 23.29
C GLN A 9 -13.34 -0.51 22.72
N GLU A 10 -13.95 0.66 22.91
CA GLU A 10 -15.25 0.99 22.32
C GLU A 10 -15.22 0.90 20.79
N ARG A 11 -14.21 1.52 20.15
CA ARG A 11 -14.02 1.49 18.70
C ARG A 11 -13.80 0.08 18.18
N ARG A 12 -13.02 -0.74 18.89
CA ARG A 12 -12.86 -2.15 18.55
C ARG A 12 -14.19 -2.90 18.60
N GLN A 13 -14.96 -2.73 19.68
CA GLN A 13 -16.22 -3.43 19.87
C GLN A 13 -17.25 -3.13 18.78
N ILE A 14 -17.39 -1.88 18.33
CA ILE A 14 -18.35 -1.54 17.26
C ILE A 14 -18.00 -2.19 15.92
N PHE A 15 -16.71 -2.43 15.63
CA PHE A 15 -16.30 -3.19 14.46
C PHE A 15 -16.60 -4.69 14.64
N GLU A 16 -16.22 -5.27 15.79
CA GLU A 16 -16.49 -6.68 16.11
C GLU A 16 -17.98 -7.00 16.05
N ASP A 17 -18.83 -6.19 16.70
CA ASP A 17 -20.29 -6.35 16.66
C ASP A 17 -20.83 -6.35 15.22
N THR A 18 -20.32 -5.45 14.37
CA THR A 18 -20.72 -5.37 12.96
C THR A 18 -20.37 -6.64 12.19
N TYR A 19 -19.17 -7.20 12.41
CA TYR A 19 -18.74 -8.45 11.76
C TYR A 19 -19.48 -9.68 12.29
N ASP A 20 -19.85 -9.67 13.58
CA ASP A 20 -20.55 -10.76 14.25
C ASP A 20 -22.08 -10.71 14.06
N GLY A 21 -22.60 -9.70 13.37
CA GLY A 21 -24.04 -9.51 13.14
C GLY A 21 -24.81 -9.03 14.38
N ILE A 22 -24.11 -8.51 15.38
CA ILE A 22 -24.67 -7.86 16.56
C ILE A 22 -24.92 -6.39 16.21
N ILE A 23 -26.06 -5.82 16.60
CA ILE A 23 -26.33 -4.40 16.35
C ILE A 23 -25.32 -3.56 17.16
N PRO A 24 -24.40 -2.82 16.51
CA PRO A 24 -23.39 -2.06 17.21
C PRO A 24 -24.02 -0.83 17.88
N LYS A 25 -23.35 -0.29 18.90
CA LYS A 25 -23.76 0.95 19.59
C LYS A 25 -24.00 2.12 18.63
N ARG A 26 -23.23 2.17 17.54
CA ARG A 26 -23.39 3.08 16.40
C ARG A 26 -22.72 2.48 15.17
N VAL A 27 -23.03 3.04 13.99
CA VAL A 27 -22.35 2.66 12.74
C VAL A 27 -20.86 2.99 12.85
N PRO A 28 -19.94 2.02 12.64
CA PRO A 28 -18.51 2.30 12.62
C PRO A 28 -18.10 3.06 11.36
N ILE A 29 -17.15 3.98 11.50
CA ILE A 29 -16.60 4.76 10.39
C ILE A 29 -15.18 4.25 10.11
N HIS A 30 -14.96 3.80 8.87
CA HIS A 30 -13.66 3.36 8.39
C HIS A 30 -13.22 4.26 7.23
N ALA A 31 -12.17 5.05 7.45
CA ALA A 31 -11.49 5.81 6.41
C ALA A 31 -10.20 5.10 5.99
N SER A 32 -9.97 5.04 4.68
CA SER A 32 -8.72 4.55 4.09
C SER A 32 -8.14 5.67 3.23
N LEU A 33 -7.16 6.38 3.77
CA LEU A 33 -6.50 7.50 3.10
C LEU A 33 -5.25 7.00 2.39
N TYR A 34 -5.28 7.08 1.07
CA TYR A 34 -4.14 6.77 0.22
C TYR A 34 -3.02 7.80 0.42
N ILE A 35 -1.79 7.32 0.53
CA ILE A 35 -0.65 8.17 0.85
C ILE A 35 -0.43 9.28 -0.18
N GLN A 36 -0.74 9.03 -1.45
CA GLN A 36 -0.64 10.04 -2.51
C GLN A 36 -1.56 11.23 -2.26
N LEU A 37 -2.77 10.98 -1.74
CA LEU A 37 -3.71 12.03 -1.38
C LEU A 37 -3.24 12.79 -0.14
N CYS A 38 -2.63 12.10 0.83
CA CYS A 38 -2.01 12.74 1.99
C CYS A 38 -0.92 13.74 1.57
N ILE A 39 -0.02 13.31 0.68
CA ILE A 39 1.07 14.14 0.15
C ILE A 39 0.53 15.34 -0.63
N GLN A 40 -0.44 15.13 -1.52
CA GLN A 40 -1.05 16.22 -2.28
C GLN A 40 -1.78 17.22 -1.40
N TYR A 41 -2.56 16.75 -0.42
CA TYR A 41 -3.26 17.61 0.53
C TYR A 41 -2.29 18.43 1.40
N ALA A 42 -1.11 17.87 1.69
CA ALA A 42 -0.04 18.58 2.36
C ALA A 42 0.63 19.66 1.48
N GLY A 43 0.40 19.65 0.16
CA GLY A 43 1.03 20.56 -0.79
C GLY A 43 2.47 20.17 -1.15
N LEU A 44 2.83 18.89 -0.96
CA LEU A 44 4.17 18.37 -1.17
C LEU A 44 4.35 17.79 -2.59
N PRO A 45 5.59 17.76 -3.12
CA PRO A 45 5.86 17.21 -4.45
C PRO A 45 5.66 15.68 -4.47
N LEU A 46 4.55 15.24 -5.06
CA LEU A 46 4.05 13.86 -4.94
C LEU A 46 5.07 12.78 -5.31
N GLY A 47 5.72 12.92 -6.47
CA GLY A 47 6.72 11.95 -6.94
C GLY A 47 7.94 11.91 -6.02
N GLU A 48 8.55 13.07 -5.76
CA GLU A 48 9.75 13.19 -4.93
C GLU A 48 9.52 12.69 -3.50
N THR A 49 8.40 13.07 -2.87
CA THR A 49 8.05 12.62 -1.52
C THR A 49 7.81 11.11 -1.48
N GLN A 50 7.17 10.52 -2.48
CA GLN A 50 7.02 9.05 -2.54
C GLN A 50 8.37 8.34 -2.65
N TRP A 51 9.35 8.91 -3.34
CA TRP A 51 10.68 8.30 -3.54
C TRP A 51 11.62 8.48 -2.35
N THR A 52 11.59 9.65 -1.71
CA THR A 52 12.53 10.02 -0.65
C THR A 52 11.97 9.83 0.75
N LEU A 53 10.65 9.66 0.87
CA LEU A 53 9.90 9.61 2.13
C LEU A 53 10.04 10.88 2.98
N GLN A 54 10.60 11.96 2.43
CA GLN A 54 10.76 13.22 3.14
C GLN A 54 9.39 13.87 3.38
N ASN A 55 9.16 14.32 4.62
CA ASN A 55 7.93 15.00 5.07
C ASN A 55 6.66 14.14 4.99
N ILE A 56 6.80 12.81 4.83
CA ILE A 56 5.66 11.89 4.77
C ILE A 56 4.88 11.85 6.09
N GLU A 57 5.60 11.92 7.23
CA GLU A 57 5.00 11.96 8.58
C GLU A 57 4.12 13.20 8.76
N GLU A 58 4.58 14.36 8.30
CA GLU A 58 3.82 15.61 8.33
C GLU A 58 2.57 15.53 7.45
N ALA A 59 2.70 14.95 6.26
CA ALA A 59 1.56 14.78 5.34
C ALA A 59 0.48 13.86 5.93
N MET A 60 0.90 12.76 6.55
CA MET A 60 0.01 11.81 7.21
C MET A 60 -0.65 12.45 8.43
N ASP A 61 0.10 13.07 9.34
CA ASP A 61 -0.48 13.72 10.52
C ASP A 61 -1.52 14.76 10.12
N LYS A 62 -1.15 15.68 9.20
CA LYS A 62 -2.05 16.75 8.72
C LYS A 62 -3.37 16.21 8.17
N THR A 63 -3.34 15.11 7.42
CA THR A 63 -4.56 14.51 6.86
C THR A 63 -5.34 13.70 7.89
N TYR A 64 -4.66 13.04 8.82
CA TYR A 64 -5.32 12.19 9.81
C TYR A 64 -6.07 13.02 10.85
N GLN A 65 -5.62 14.25 11.13
CA GLN A 65 -6.37 15.22 11.94
C GLN A 65 -7.74 15.62 11.34
N LEU A 66 -7.99 15.36 10.05
CA LEU A 66 -9.29 15.61 9.41
C LEU A 66 -10.28 14.46 9.57
N SER A 67 -9.78 13.27 9.91
CA SER A 67 -10.56 12.06 9.85
C SER A 67 -11.33 11.83 11.15
N TYR A 68 -12.62 11.54 11.03
CA TYR A 68 -13.47 11.07 12.13
C TYR A 68 -13.49 9.54 12.22
N SER A 69 -12.46 8.89 11.68
CA SER A 69 -12.41 7.44 11.60
C SER A 69 -12.28 6.78 12.96
N ASP A 70 -12.90 5.62 13.10
CA ASP A 70 -12.80 4.78 14.29
C ASP A 70 -11.56 3.89 14.27
N ASN A 71 -10.81 3.92 13.18
CA ASN A 71 -9.52 3.26 13.03
C ASN A 71 -8.43 4.25 12.63
N TYR A 72 -7.18 3.80 12.70
CA TYR A 72 -6.06 4.48 12.09
C TYR A 72 -6.28 4.54 10.57
N PRO A 73 -6.43 5.72 9.95
CA PRO A 73 -6.99 5.86 8.61
C PRO A 73 -5.99 5.56 7.48
N ALA A 74 -4.98 4.72 7.74
CA ALA A 74 -3.99 4.35 6.74
C ALA A 74 -4.59 3.46 5.66
N GLY A 75 -4.36 3.83 4.41
CA GLY A 75 -4.68 3.03 3.24
C GLY A 75 -3.51 2.19 2.73
N ILE A 76 -3.70 1.58 1.55
CA ILE A 76 -2.65 0.83 0.86
C ILE A 76 -1.59 1.80 0.33
N SER A 77 -0.34 1.56 0.69
CA SER A 77 0.81 2.31 0.17
C SER A 77 1.48 1.55 -0.97
N GLN A 78 1.68 2.21 -2.12
CA GLN A 78 2.42 1.68 -3.26
C GLN A 78 3.84 2.23 -3.24
N TYR A 79 4.83 1.37 -2.98
CA TYR A 79 6.22 1.80 -2.85
C TYR A 79 6.93 1.80 -4.21
N PRO A 80 7.50 2.92 -4.66
CA PRO A 80 8.07 3.02 -6.02
C PRO A 80 9.28 2.13 -6.27
N ALA A 81 10.16 2.01 -5.28
CA ALA A 81 11.50 1.52 -5.55
C ALA A 81 11.54 0.04 -5.96
N HIS A 82 10.76 -0.85 -5.33
CA HIS A 82 10.71 -2.26 -5.72
C HIS A 82 10.10 -2.47 -7.11
N LEU A 83 9.07 -1.70 -7.48
CA LEU A 83 8.43 -1.74 -8.79
C LEU A 83 9.40 -1.30 -9.89
N GLN A 84 10.17 -0.23 -9.65
CA GLN A 84 11.19 0.25 -10.58
C GLN A 84 12.32 -0.78 -10.77
N ILE A 85 12.81 -1.38 -9.68
CA ILE A 85 13.88 -2.40 -9.74
C ILE A 85 13.46 -3.59 -10.60
N MET A 86 12.19 -4.00 -10.54
CA MET A 86 11.65 -5.11 -11.33
C MET A 86 11.22 -4.72 -12.74
N GLY A 87 11.34 -3.44 -13.13
CA GLY A 87 10.88 -2.93 -14.42
C GLY A 87 9.37 -3.03 -14.62
N SER A 88 8.60 -2.89 -13.53
CA SER A 88 7.14 -3.07 -13.52
C SER A 88 6.44 -2.40 -14.70
N ARG A 89 5.71 -3.21 -15.47
CA ARG A 89 4.77 -2.76 -16.51
C ARG A 89 3.35 -2.62 -15.98
N ALA A 90 2.99 -3.31 -14.89
CA ALA A 90 1.65 -3.27 -14.30
C ALA A 90 1.39 -1.98 -13.49
N PHE A 91 2.44 -1.41 -12.91
CA PHE A 91 2.41 -0.19 -12.13
C PHE A 91 3.49 0.75 -12.62
N VAL A 92 3.10 1.89 -13.18
CA VAL A 92 4.00 2.90 -13.74
C VAL A 92 3.67 4.25 -13.14
N MET A 93 4.68 4.99 -12.68
CA MET A 93 4.48 6.34 -12.18
C MET A 93 4.20 7.29 -13.34
N GLY A 94 3.00 7.89 -13.36
CA GLY A 94 2.64 8.92 -14.33
C GLY A 94 3.35 10.24 -14.06
N SER A 95 3.24 11.19 -15.00
CA SER A 95 3.86 12.52 -14.89
C SER A 95 3.40 13.32 -13.66
N GLY A 96 2.20 13.06 -13.16
CA GLY A 96 1.67 13.66 -11.93
C GLY A 96 2.15 13.02 -10.62
N GLY A 97 2.97 11.96 -10.68
CA GLY A 97 3.48 11.23 -9.51
C GLY A 97 2.57 10.11 -8.99
N PHE A 98 1.37 9.95 -9.52
CA PHE A 98 0.51 8.81 -9.21
C PHE A 98 0.95 7.56 -9.96
N PHE A 99 0.87 6.41 -9.29
CA PHE A 99 0.90 5.13 -9.98
C PHE A 99 -0.34 4.96 -10.83
N GLN A 100 -0.12 4.52 -12.06
CA GLN A 100 -1.14 4.17 -13.02
C GLN A 100 -0.98 2.70 -13.39
N HIS A 101 -2.11 2.10 -13.75
CA HIS A 101 -2.19 0.79 -14.35
C HIS A 101 -2.35 0.95 -15.85
N PRO A 102 -1.25 0.98 -16.63
CA PRO A 102 -1.37 1.00 -18.08
C PRO A 102 -2.05 -0.28 -18.56
N GLU A 103 -2.69 -0.20 -19.73
CA GLU A 103 -3.29 -1.35 -20.37
C GLU A 103 -2.20 -2.33 -20.83
N VAL A 104 -1.92 -3.32 -19.98
CA VAL A 104 -0.93 -4.37 -20.22
C VAL A 104 -1.61 -5.71 -20.07
N SER A 105 -1.60 -6.50 -21.15
CA SER A 105 -1.95 -7.91 -21.10
C SER A 105 -0.69 -8.73 -20.84
N ALA A 106 -0.77 -9.66 -19.89
CA ALA A 106 0.28 -10.65 -19.63
C ALA A 106 -0.17 -12.09 -19.93
N LEU A 107 -1.46 -12.30 -20.20
CA LEU A 107 -2.06 -13.55 -20.65
C LEU A 107 -2.79 -13.26 -21.96
N GLU A 108 -2.33 -13.86 -23.05
CA GLU A 108 -2.97 -13.67 -24.35
C GLU A 108 -4.15 -14.64 -24.54
N GLN A 109 -5.12 -14.26 -25.39
CA GLN A 109 -6.34 -15.05 -25.60
C GLN A 109 -6.08 -16.47 -26.10
N ASN A 110 -5.02 -16.67 -26.88
CA ASN A 110 -4.64 -17.99 -27.40
C ASN A 110 -3.86 -18.85 -26.40
N GLU A 111 -3.64 -18.37 -25.16
CA GLU A 111 -2.85 -19.05 -24.14
C GLU A 111 -3.69 -19.60 -22.98
N TYR A 112 -5.02 -19.46 -23.03
CA TYR A 112 -5.90 -19.95 -21.97
C TYR A 112 -5.79 -21.46 -21.75
N ASP A 113 -5.68 -22.27 -22.80
CA ASP A 113 -5.52 -23.72 -22.68
C ASP A 113 -4.22 -24.10 -21.97
N ASP A 114 -3.12 -23.40 -22.28
CA ASP A 114 -1.81 -23.58 -21.63
C ASP A 114 -1.88 -23.18 -20.15
N TYR A 115 -2.52 -22.05 -19.87
CA TYR A 115 -2.72 -21.55 -18.50
C TYR A 115 -3.55 -22.52 -17.66
N ILE A 116 -4.68 -23.02 -18.19
CA ILE A 116 -5.56 -23.96 -17.48
C ILE A 116 -4.83 -25.26 -17.18
N LYS A 117 -4.01 -25.74 -18.10
CA LYS A 117 -3.26 -27.00 -17.95
C LYS A 117 -2.23 -26.94 -16.81
N ASN A 118 -1.51 -25.83 -16.67
CA ASN A 118 -0.51 -25.65 -15.61
C ASN A 118 -0.41 -24.17 -15.17
N PRO A 119 -1.32 -23.71 -14.31
CA PRO A 119 -1.47 -22.28 -14.03
C PRO A 119 -0.29 -21.69 -13.28
N HIS A 120 0.34 -22.47 -12.39
CA HIS A 120 1.50 -22.01 -11.63
C HIS A 120 2.70 -21.75 -12.55
N ASP A 121 3.10 -22.76 -13.33
CA ASP A 121 4.26 -22.63 -14.20
C ASP A 121 4.02 -21.59 -15.30
N PHE A 122 2.79 -21.50 -15.81
CA PHE A 122 2.42 -20.43 -16.74
C PHE A 122 2.61 -19.04 -16.13
N VAL A 123 2.17 -18.83 -14.88
CA VAL A 123 2.36 -17.54 -14.21
C VAL A 123 3.83 -17.23 -13.99
N MET A 124 4.60 -18.19 -13.51
CA MET A 124 6.01 -18.01 -13.18
C MET A 124 6.88 -17.79 -14.42
N GLU A 125 6.61 -18.52 -15.50
CA GLU A 125 7.47 -18.54 -16.69
C GLU A 125 7.00 -17.61 -17.81
N LYS A 126 5.72 -17.20 -17.82
CA LYS A 126 5.19 -16.27 -18.84
C LYS A 126 4.67 -14.96 -18.25
N VAL A 127 3.75 -15.02 -17.28
CA VAL A 127 3.07 -13.80 -16.79
C VAL A 127 4.02 -12.88 -16.04
N LEU A 128 4.76 -13.38 -15.05
CA LEU A 128 5.67 -12.55 -14.24
C LEU A 128 6.80 -11.94 -15.07
N PRO A 129 7.50 -12.67 -15.95
CA PRO A 129 8.50 -12.08 -16.86
C PRO A 129 7.91 -10.98 -17.74
N ARG A 130 6.67 -11.15 -18.24
CA ARG A 130 6.00 -10.11 -19.03
C ARG A 130 5.66 -8.88 -18.20
N LEU A 131 5.27 -9.02 -16.94
CA LEU A 131 4.94 -7.89 -16.07
C LEU A 131 6.17 -7.20 -15.48
N TYR A 132 7.25 -7.96 -15.28
CA TYR A 132 8.49 -7.56 -14.62
C TYR A 132 9.70 -8.02 -15.44
N PRO A 133 9.95 -7.39 -16.60
CA PRO A 133 10.95 -7.81 -17.57
C PRO A 133 12.39 -7.89 -17.01
N GLU A 134 12.71 -7.14 -15.96
CA GLU A 134 14.03 -7.23 -15.32
C GLU A 134 14.26 -8.58 -14.63
N LEU A 135 13.18 -9.33 -14.33
CA LEU A 135 13.28 -10.69 -13.80
C LEU A 135 13.49 -11.73 -14.91
N ASP A 136 13.28 -11.38 -16.19
CA ASP A 136 13.46 -12.26 -17.35
C ASP A 136 14.94 -12.34 -17.76
N THR A 137 15.75 -12.91 -16.89
CA THR A 137 17.20 -13.01 -17.05
C THR A 137 17.73 -14.31 -16.45
N ASP A 138 19.05 -14.52 -16.51
CA ASP A 138 19.68 -15.71 -15.96
C ASP A 138 19.39 -15.86 -14.45
N PRO A 139 19.39 -17.10 -13.90
CA PRO A 139 18.95 -17.34 -12.53
C PRO A 139 19.74 -16.56 -11.45
N ILE A 140 21.02 -16.28 -11.69
CA ILE A 140 21.86 -15.56 -10.74
C ILE A 140 21.45 -14.09 -10.74
N THR A 141 21.39 -13.47 -11.91
CA THR A 141 20.99 -12.07 -12.06
C THR A 141 19.56 -11.85 -11.57
N ARG A 142 18.62 -12.76 -11.91
CA ARG A 142 17.23 -12.72 -11.45
C ARG A 142 17.13 -12.71 -9.92
N SER A 143 17.88 -13.60 -9.28
CA SER A 143 17.91 -13.70 -7.81
C SER A 143 18.43 -12.42 -7.16
N LEU A 144 19.45 -11.79 -7.75
CA LEU A 144 19.99 -10.52 -7.26
C LEU A 144 19.02 -9.35 -7.44
N ILE A 145 18.34 -9.26 -8.58
CA ILE A 145 17.32 -8.23 -8.84
C ILE A 145 16.15 -8.41 -7.87
N PHE A 146 15.65 -9.63 -7.73
CA PHE A 146 14.56 -9.94 -6.81
C PHE A 146 14.94 -9.62 -5.36
N ALA A 147 16.14 -10.01 -4.90
CA ALA A 147 16.62 -9.68 -3.56
C ALA A 147 16.70 -8.17 -3.30
N LYS A 148 17.16 -7.38 -4.30
CA LYS A 148 17.17 -5.92 -4.22
C LYS A 148 15.75 -5.35 -4.12
N ALA A 149 14.82 -5.86 -4.92
CA ALA A 149 13.43 -5.43 -4.91
C ALA A 149 12.77 -5.73 -3.55
N VAL A 150 12.96 -6.94 -3.02
CA VAL A 150 12.46 -7.35 -1.70
C VAL A 150 13.04 -6.47 -0.60
N LYS A 151 14.37 -6.24 -0.58
CA LYS A 151 15.00 -5.37 0.40
C LYS A 151 14.43 -3.94 0.35
N SER A 152 14.30 -3.40 -0.86
CA SER A 152 13.73 -2.09 -1.11
C SER A 152 12.28 -1.97 -0.62
N PHE A 153 11.45 -3.00 -0.87
CA PHE A 153 10.08 -3.05 -0.34
C PHE A 153 10.08 -2.99 1.19
N TRP A 154 10.90 -3.79 1.86
CA TRP A 154 10.96 -3.83 3.32
C TRP A 154 11.53 -2.55 3.93
N ASP A 155 12.43 -1.85 3.26
CA ASP A 155 12.94 -0.55 3.71
C ASP A 155 11.83 0.49 3.78
N TYR A 156 10.94 0.50 2.78
CA TYR A 156 9.75 1.32 2.80
C TYR A 156 8.79 0.91 3.92
N VAL A 157 8.47 -0.38 4.04
CA VAL A 157 7.60 -0.89 5.12
C VAL A 157 8.12 -0.49 6.49
N GLU A 158 9.42 -0.63 6.73
CA GLU A 158 10.04 -0.25 8.01
C GLU A 158 9.93 1.26 8.26
N ALA A 159 10.16 2.08 7.25
CA ALA A 159 10.02 3.54 7.36
C ALA A 159 8.58 3.93 7.72
N TYR A 160 7.58 3.43 7.00
CA TYR A 160 6.16 3.68 7.30
C TYR A 160 5.79 3.15 8.69
N SER A 161 6.22 1.94 9.06
CA SER A 161 5.93 1.35 10.38
C SER A 161 6.42 2.23 11.53
N LYS A 162 7.60 2.89 11.38
CA LYS A 162 8.12 3.84 12.38
C LYS A 162 7.25 5.09 12.50
N ILE A 163 6.69 5.57 11.38
CA ILE A 163 5.78 6.71 11.34
C ILE A 163 4.44 6.34 11.96
N ASP A 164 3.89 5.19 11.59
CA ASP A 164 2.62 4.67 12.12
C ASP A 164 2.67 4.53 13.64
N ALA A 165 3.77 3.96 14.17
CA ALA A 165 3.97 3.81 15.61
C ALA A 165 4.01 5.14 16.37
N LYS A 166 4.33 6.25 15.70
CA LYS A 166 4.22 7.61 16.26
C LYS A 166 2.81 8.13 16.15
N LEU A 167 2.13 7.98 15.01
CA LEU A 167 0.82 8.59 14.72
C LEU A 167 -0.38 7.85 15.34
N ILE A 168 -0.28 6.55 15.58
CA ILE A 168 -1.30 5.76 16.27
C ILE A 168 -1.49 6.26 17.71
N ARG A 169 -0.43 6.75 18.36
CA ARG A 169 -0.47 7.21 19.76
C ARG A 169 -1.26 8.53 19.93
N PRO A 170 -1.08 9.58 19.11
CA PRO A 170 -1.87 10.83 19.16
C PRO A 170 -3.32 10.66 18.72
N THR A 171 -3.57 9.92 17.62
CA THR A 171 -4.91 9.87 16.98
C THR A 171 -5.95 9.07 17.78
N CYS A 172 -5.52 8.21 18.69
CA CYS A 172 -6.40 7.59 19.70
C CYS A 172 -6.62 8.44 20.96
N THR A 173 -5.95 9.61 21.08
CA THR A 173 -5.98 10.45 22.30
C THR A 173 -6.63 11.82 22.10
N SER A 174 -6.74 12.29 20.86
CA SER A 174 -7.35 13.60 20.57
C SER A 174 -8.78 13.46 20.07
N ARG A 175 -9.72 13.76 20.99
CA ARG A 175 -11.17 14.02 20.82
C ARG A 175 -12.09 12.85 21.11
#